data_AF-A0A923AKH7-F1
#
_entry.id   AF-A0A923AKH7-F1
#
_cell.length_a   1.000
_cell.length_b   1.000
_cell.length_c   1.000
_cell.angle_alpha   90.00
_cell.angle_beta   90.00
_cell.angle_gamma   90.00
#
_symmetry.space_group_name_H-M   'P 1'
#
loop_
_entity.id
_entity.type
_entity.pdbx_description
1 polymer ?
#
loop_
_entity_poly.entity_id
_entity_poly.type
_entity_poly.pdbx_seq_one_letter_code
_entity_poly.pdbx_strand_id
1 'polypeptide(L)'
;MSLNIKNPEAFRLAKELAAATGQSMTAAVTEAIRAQLDRIRAEQDEDHGSRVERMLAMAAEIGSRMPPAYLDQDFDELLYDEDGLPR
;
A
#
# COMPACT_ATOMS: atom_id res chain seq x y z
N MET A 1 18.37 17.41 16.95
CA MET A 1 17.16 17.08 17.75
C MET A 1 17.45 15.84 18.57
N SER A 2 16.86 15.67 19.76
CA SER A 2 17.07 14.49 20.61
C SER A 2 15.82 13.60 20.64
N LEU A 3 16.03 12.31 20.40
CA LEU A 3 15.04 11.26 20.58
C LEU A 3 15.22 10.66 21.98
N ASN A 4 14.21 10.76 22.85
CA ASN A 4 14.28 10.24 24.22
C ASN A 4 13.39 9.01 24.38
N ILE A 5 14.01 7.84 24.51
CA ILE A 5 13.30 6.56 24.70
C ILE A 5 13.68 6.01 26.07
N LYS A 6 12.74 6.05 27.02
CA LYS A 6 12.91 5.50 28.38
C LYS A 6 12.45 4.05 28.45
N ASN A 7 13.09 3.18 27.67
CA ASN A 7 12.81 1.76 27.67
C ASN A 7 14.14 0.98 27.83
N PRO A 8 14.30 0.17 28.91
CA PRO A 8 15.53 -0.60 29.15
C PRO A 8 15.87 -1.61 28.05
N GLU A 9 14.86 -2.21 27.45
CA GLU A 9 15.02 -3.16 26.35
C GLU A 9 15.51 -2.45 25.08
N ALA A 10 14.92 -1.31 24.72
CA ALA A 10 15.37 -0.52 23.58
C ALA A 10 16.83 -0.08 23.72
N PHE A 11 17.24 0.31 24.93
CA PHE A 11 18.64 0.62 25.22
C PHE A 11 19.56 -0.60 25.07
N ARG A 12 19.15 -1.76 25.60
CA ARG A 12 19.91 -3.02 25.47
C ARG A 12 20.08 -3.40 24.00
N LEU A 13 19.01 -3.38 23.22
CA LEU A 13 19.01 -3.69 21.79
C LEU A 13 19.88 -2.72 20.99
N ALA A 14 19.77 -1.41 21.26
CA ALA A 14 20.60 -0.41 20.60
C ALA A 14 22.10 -0.61 20.89
N LYS A 15 22.45 -1.00 22.12
CA LYS A 15 23.83 -1.29 22.51
C LYS A 15 24.36 -2.55 21.84
N GLU A 16 23.55 -3.61 21.78
CA GLU A 16 23.88 -4.86 21.10
C GLU A 16 24.09 -4.65 19.60
N LEU A 17 23.19 -3.91 18.96
CA LEU A 17 23.29 -3.56 17.55
C LEU A 17 24.55 -2.73 17.24
N ALA A 18 24.87 -1.74 18.08
CA ALA A 18 26.08 -0.95 17.94
C ALA A 18 27.35 -1.81 18.04
N ALA A 19 27.40 -2.73 19.01
CA ALA A 19 28.52 -3.65 19.19
C ALA A 19 28.67 -4.60 17.99
N ALA A 20 27.57 -5.16 17.50
CA ALA A 20 27.58 -6.09 16.37
C ALA A 20 28.00 -5.41 15.04
N THR A 21 27.65 -4.14 14.86
CA THR A 21 27.94 -3.37 13.64
C THR A 21 29.25 -2.58 13.70
N GLY A 22 29.87 -2.44 14.87
CA GLY A 22 31.03 -1.59 15.08
C GLY A 22 30.72 -0.08 14.97
N GLN A 23 29.45 0.30 15.05
CA GLN A 23 28.99 1.68 14.89
C GLN A 23 28.66 2.32 16.26
N SER A 24 28.48 3.64 16.29
CA SER A 24 27.89 4.30 17.46
C SER A 24 26.42 3.89 17.61
N MET A 25 25.87 3.91 18.84
CA MET A 25 24.45 3.60 19.07
C MET A 25 23.52 4.46 18.24
N THR A 26 23.84 5.76 18.08
CA THR A 26 23.05 6.67 17.25
C THR A 26 23.06 6.26 15.79
N ALA A 27 24.23 5.93 15.22
CA ALA A 27 24.35 5.51 13.84
C ALA A 27 23.62 4.18 13.60
N ALA A 28 23.89 3.19 14.46
CA ALA A 28 23.28 1.86 14.38
C ALA A 28 21.74 1.91 14.43
N VAL A 29 21.17 2.68 15.37
CA VAL A 29 19.71 2.84 15.49
C VAL A 29 19.15 3.61 14.29
N THR A 30 19.86 4.65 13.82
CA THR A 30 19.41 5.45 12.66
C THR A 30 19.36 4.60 11.39
N GLU A 31 20.38 3.79 11.12
CA GLU A 31 20.40 2.88 9.97
C GLU A 31 19.33 1.81 10.09
N ALA A 32 19.13 1.21 11.27
CA ALA A 32 18.09 0.21 11.48
C ALA A 32 16.67 0.78 11.25
N ILE A 33 16.39 1.99 11.75
CA ILE A 33 15.12 2.67 11.52
C ILE A 33 14.94 2.98 10.02
N ARG A 34 15.98 3.49 9.36
CA ARG A 34 15.92 3.79 7.92
C ARG A 34 15.63 2.53 7.10
N ALA A 35 16.39 1.46 7.34
CA ALA A 35 16.18 0.19 6.66
C ALA A 35 14.77 -0.38 6.88
N GLN A 36 14.21 -0.24 8.09
CA GLN A 36 12.84 -0.68 8.35
C GLN A 36 11.80 0.18 7.62
N LEU A 37 11.99 1.50 7.59
CA LEU A 37 11.10 2.40 6.85
C LEU A 37 11.16 2.14 5.35
N ASP A 38 12.34 1.87 4.80
CA ASP A 38 12.51 1.58 3.38
C ASP A 38 11.84 0.25 3.00
N ARG A 39 11.93 -0.78 3.85
CA ARG A 39 11.16 -2.03 3.66
C ARG A 39 9.65 -1.79 3.64
N ILE A 40 9.13 -1.07 4.63
CA ILE A 40 7.68 -0.78 4.72
C ILE A 40 7.22 0.01 3.49
N ARG A 41 8.01 0.97 3.02
CA ARG A 41 7.69 1.76 1.81
C ARG A 41 7.71 0.89 0.57
N ALA A 42 8.72 0.03 0.41
CA ALA A 42 8.79 -0.89 -0.71
C ALA A 42 7.59 -1.84 -0.74
N GLU A 43 7.19 -2.41 0.40
CA GLU A 43 5.99 -3.24 0.52
C GLU A 43 4.71 -2.48 0.14
N GLN A 44 4.60 -1.22 0.56
CA GLN A 44 3.47 -0.37 0.19
C GLN A 44 3.44 -0.04 -1.31
N ASP A 45 4.59 0.32 -1.89
CA ASP A 45 4.70 0.67 -3.31
C ASP A 45 4.45 -0.54 -4.21
N GLU A 46 4.96 -1.72 -3.82
CA GLU A 46 4.69 -2.99 -4.51
C GLU A 46 3.19 -3.35 -4.46
N ASP A 47 2.54 -3.21 -3.30
CA ASP A 47 1.10 -3.49 -3.18
C ASP A 47 0.25 -2.46 -3.96
N HIS A 48 0.60 -1.18 -3.93
CA HIS A 48 -0.17 -0.15 -4.64
C HIS A 48 0.02 -0.24 -6.16
N GLY A 49 1.25 -0.38 -6.64
CA GLY A 49 1.55 -0.55 -8.06
C GLY A 49 0.91 -1.82 -8.62
N SER A 50 1.12 -2.95 -7.93
CA SER A 50 0.50 -4.24 -8.30
C SER A 50 -1.02 -4.19 -8.27
N ARG A 51 -1.62 -3.51 -7.29
CA ARG A 51 -3.08 -3.44 -7.17
C ARG A 51 -3.71 -2.60 -8.28
N VAL A 52 -3.12 -1.46 -8.63
CA VAL A 52 -3.61 -0.64 -9.74
C VAL A 52 -3.45 -1.38 -11.07
N GLU A 53 -2.31 -2.02 -11.31
CA GLU A 53 -2.09 -2.80 -12.52
C GLU A 53 -3.07 -3.98 -12.64
N ARG A 54 -3.27 -4.73 -11.56
CA ARG A 54 -4.29 -5.80 -11.50
C ARG A 54 -5.69 -5.27 -11.76
N MET A 55 -6.04 -4.11 -11.20
CA MET A 55 -7.36 -3.50 -11.41
C MET A 55 -7.57 -3.11 -12.87
N LEU A 56 -6.57 -2.51 -13.51
CA LEU A 56 -6.61 -2.15 -14.94
C LEU A 56 -6.66 -3.38 -15.84
N ALA A 57 -5.89 -4.43 -15.52
CA ALA A 57 -5.93 -5.70 -16.26
C ALA A 57 -7.32 -6.35 -16.19
N MET A 58 -7.93 -6.39 -15.00
CA MET A 58 -9.31 -6.89 -14.83
C MET A 58 -10.32 -6.03 -15.59
N ALA A 59 -10.20 -4.69 -15.54
CA ALA A 59 -11.09 -3.80 -16.28
C ALA A 59 -10.98 -4.01 -17.81
N ALA A 60 -9.77 -4.18 -18.33
CA ALA A 60 -9.52 -4.48 -19.73
C ALA A 60 -10.11 -5.85 -20.14
N GLU A 61 -9.92 -6.89 -19.30
CA GLU A 61 -10.51 -8.21 -19.51
C GLU A 61 -12.04 -8.15 -19.56
N ILE A 62 -12.66 -7.48 -18.58
CA ILE A 62 -14.12 -7.29 -18.52
C ILE A 62 -14.60 -6.53 -19.77
N GLY A 63 -13.95 -5.43 -20.13
CA GLY A 63 -14.28 -4.64 -21.31
C GLY A 63 -14.19 -5.44 -22.61
N SER A 64 -13.19 -6.33 -22.74
CA SER A 64 -13.03 -7.19 -23.92
C SER A 64 -14.17 -8.19 -24.15
N ARG A 65 -14.93 -8.51 -23.09
CA ARG A 65 -16.08 -9.42 -23.13
C ARG A 65 -17.41 -8.70 -23.38
N MET A 66 -17.42 -7.36 -23.32
CA MET A 66 -18.64 -6.60 -23.54
C MET A 66 -18.93 -6.48 -25.05
N PRO A 67 -20.21 -6.60 -25.45
CA PRO A 67 -20.63 -6.30 -26.81
C PRO A 67 -20.29 -4.85 -27.23
N PRO A 68 -20.09 -4.57 -28.53
CA PRO A 68 -20.01 -3.21 -29.03
C PRO A 68 -21.24 -2.41 -28.58
N ALA A 69 -21.04 -1.14 -28.18
CA ALA A 69 -22.07 -0.24 -27.67
C ALA A 69 -22.76 -0.66 -26.35
N TYR A 70 -22.24 -1.66 -25.61
CA TYR A 70 -22.82 -2.06 -24.32
C TYR A 70 -22.88 -0.89 -23.31
N LEU A 71 -21.87 -0.02 -23.30
CA LEU A 71 -21.83 1.15 -22.42
C LEU A 71 -22.64 2.35 -22.95
N ASP A 72 -23.12 2.29 -24.20
CA ASP A 72 -23.98 3.33 -24.79
C ASP A 72 -25.46 3.10 -24.43
N GLN A 73 -25.78 2.00 -23.73
CA GLN A 73 -27.13 1.71 -23.24
C GLN A 73 -27.52 2.69 -22.15
N ASP A 74 -28.76 3.18 -22.23
CA ASP A 74 -29.40 3.88 -21.12
C ASP A 74 -29.84 2.83 -20.08
N PHE A 75 -28.99 2.60 -19.09
CA PHE A 75 -29.29 1.64 -18.02
C PHE A 75 -30.43 2.11 -17.12
N ASP A 76 -30.70 3.41 -17.06
CA ASP A 76 -31.82 3.93 -16.27
C ASP A 76 -33.14 3.55 -16.94
N GLU A 77 -33.28 3.79 -18.24
CA GLU A 77 -34.46 3.36 -19.01
C GLU A 77 -34.61 1.82 -19.05
N LEU A 78 -33.50 1.09 -19.13
CA LEU A 78 -33.49 -0.36 -19.19
C LEU A 78 -33.91 -1.03 -17.87
N LEU A 79 -33.46 -0.50 -16.73
CA LEU A 79 -33.59 -1.17 -15.43
C LEU A 79 -34.69 -0.60 -14.54
N TYR A 80 -35.08 0.66 -14.73
CA TYR A 80 -36.02 1.35 -13.86
C TYR A 80 -37.25 1.86 -14.62
N ASP A 81 -38.37 1.93 -13.92
CA ASP A 81 -39.60 2.56 -14.41
C ASP A 81 -39.60 4.09 -14.15
N GLU A 82 -40.69 4.76 -14.54
CA GLU A 82 -40.82 6.22 -14.44
C GLU A 82 -40.83 6.72 -12.98
N ASP A 83 -41.15 5.85 -12.02
CA ASP A 83 -41.11 6.14 -10.59
C ASP A 83 -39.73 5.79 -9.97
N GLY A 84 -38.79 5.29 -10.78
CA GLY A 84 -37.45 4.88 -10.37
C GLY A 84 -37.42 3.51 -9.67
N LEU A 85 -38.47 2.71 -9.79
CA LEU A 85 -38.51 1.35 -9.25
C LEU A 85 -37.95 0.35 -10.25
N PRO A 86 -37.28 -0.73 -9.79
CA PRO A 86 -36.84 -1.80 -10.67
C PRO A 86 -38.03 -2.39 -11.42
N ARG A 87 -37.88 -2.52 -12.74
CA ARG A 87 -38.86 -3.21 -13.59
C ARG A 87 -38.91 -4.71 -13.31
#